data_AF-A0A8T1UU86-F1
#
_entry.id   AF-A0A8T1UU86-F1
#
_cell.length_a   1.000
_cell.length_b   1.000
_cell.length_c   1.000
_cell.angle_alpha   90.00
_cell.angle_beta   90.00
_cell.angle_gamma   90.00
#
_symmetry.space_group_name_H-M   'P 1'
#
loop_
_entity.id
_entity.type
_entity.pdbx_description
1 polymer ?
#
loop_
_entity_poly.entity_id
_entity_poly.type
_entity_poly.pdbx_seq_one_letter_code
_entity_poly.pdbx_strand_id
1 'polypeptide(L)'
;MSAGELLPTAVSKLVSAIFSINRITQDDTFLDIGCGVGNVLAQFAIETAIGASIEIEVRQELVHQPQQSIARLTARWGALTKLQMFPADVRHLDISVITPFAATIVFANNVRFEPTTNNLIYDEVFFMVKA
;
A
#
# COMPACT_ATOMS: atom_id res chain seq x y z
N MET A 1 -6.52 11.52 15.08
CA MET A 1 -6.96 10.60 14.02
C MET A 1 -7.41 11.43 12.85
N SER A 2 -6.67 11.37 11.76
CA SER A 2 -7.08 12.02 10.52
C SER A 2 -8.27 11.25 9.93
N ALA A 3 -9.21 11.95 9.30
CA ALA A 3 -10.34 11.27 8.69
C ALA A 3 -9.84 10.36 7.54
N GLY A 4 -9.99 9.05 7.68
CA GLY A 4 -9.43 8.03 6.76
C GLY A 4 -8.27 7.21 7.34
N GLU A 5 -7.83 7.46 8.57
CA GLU A 5 -6.80 6.65 9.22
C GLU A 5 -7.36 5.30 9.69
N LEU A 6 -6.66 4.20 9.38
CA LEU A 6 -6.96 2.88 9.90
C LEU A 6 -6.22 2.64 11.22
N LEU A 7 -6.96 2.19 12.24
CA LEU A 7 -6.37 1.76 13.49
C LEU A 7 -5.55 0.47 13.29
N PRO A 8 -4.49 0.22 14.09
CA PRO A 8 -3.68 -0.99 13.95
C PRO A 8 -4.50 -2.28 14.01
N THR A 9 -5.51 -2.34 14.88
CA THR A 9 -6.40 -3.50 14.99
C THR A 9 -7.26 -3.72 13.74
N ALA A 10 -7.57 -2.66 12.98
CA ALA A 10 -8.27 -2.78 11.71
C ALA A 10 -7.34 -3.34 10.62
N VAL A 11 -6.06 -2.94 10.62
CA VAL A 11 -5.04 -3.50 9.71
C VAL A 11 -4.81 -4.98 10.00
N SER A 12 -4.67 -5.40 11.26
CA SER A 12 -4.52 -6.83 11.58
C SER A 12 -5.75 -7.65 11.18
N LYS A 13 -6.95 -7.07 11.24
CA LYS A 13 -8.18 -7.71 10.72
C LYS A 13 -8.17 -7.82 9.20
N LEU A 14 -7.69 -6.79 8.49
CA LEU A 14 -7.51 -6.84 7.03
C LEU A 14 -6.54 -7.96 6.64
N VAL A 15 -5.37 -8.02 7.28
CA VAL A 15 -4.38 -9.08 7.08
C VAL A 15 -5.00 -10.46 7.33
N SER A 16 -5.74 -10.61 8.43
CA SER A 16 -6.42 -11.87 8.76
C SER A 16 -7.47 -12.27 7.71
N ALA A 17 -8.21 -11.30 7.18
CA ALA A 17 -9.19 -11.55 6.12
C ALA A 17 -8.51 -12.02 4.83
N ILE A 18 -7.39 -11.40 4.44
CA ILE A 18 -6.62 -11.83 3.26
C ILE A 18 -6.08 -13.26 3.47
N PHE A 19 -5.54 -13.58 4.66
CA PHE A 19 -5.07 -14.92 4.99
C PHE A 19 -6.17 -16.00 4.91
N SER A 20 -7.44 -15.63 5.09
CA SER A 20 -8.56 -16.56 4.94
C SER A 20 -8.83 -16.94 3.47
N ILE A 21 -8.36 -16.12 2.52
CA ILE A 21 -8.54 -16.34 1.09
C ILE A 21 -7.32 -17.07 0.52
N ASN A 22 -6.11 -16.59 0.83
CA ASN A 22 -4.86 -17.19 0.36
C ASN A 22 -3.68 -16.86 1.28
N ARG A 23 -2.60 -17.62 1.17
CA ARG A 23 -1.32 -17.28 1.83
C ARG A 23 -0.70 -16.06 1.15
N ILE A 24 -0.17 -15.15 1.97
CA ILE A 24 0.71 -14.05 1.53
C ILE A 24 2.16 -14.54 1.63
N THR A 25 2.91 -14.42 0.54
CA THR A 25 4.27 -14.94 0.36
C THR A 25 5.25 -13.84 -0.03
N GLN A 26 6.53 -14.19 -0.20
CA GLN A 26 7.55 -13.23 -0.64
C GLN A 26 7.44 -12.85 -2.13
N ASP A 27 6.66 -13.61 -2.90
CA ASP A 27 6.39 -13.30 -4.32
C ASP A 27 5.25 -12.28 -4.48
N ASP A 28 4.52 -12.02 -3.39
CA ASP A 28 3.42 -11.06 -3.37
C ASP A 28 3.92 -9.63 -3.18
N THR A 29 3.19 -8.71 -3.80
CA THR A 29 3.38 -7.26 -3.66
C THR A 29 2.09 -6.62 -3.20
N PHE A 30 2.17 -5.84 -2.12
CA PHE A 30 1.07 -5.06 -1.57
C PHE A 30 1.16 -3.62 -2.06
N LEU A 31 0.08 -3.06 -2.60
CA LEU A 31 -0.01 -1.66 -3.01
C LEU A 31 -1.09 -0.94 -2.18
N ASP A 32 -0.69 0.11 -1.45
CA ASP A 32 -1.57 1.01 -0.71
C ASP A 32 -1.69 2.36 -1.43
N ILE A 33 -2.90 2.67 -1.90
CA ILE A 33 -3.21 3.90 -2.62
C ILE A 33 -3.82 4.91 -1.63
N GLY A 34 -3.13 6.06 -1.46
CA GLY A 34 -3.55 7.12 -0.53
C GLY A 34 -3.27 6.78 0.93
N CYS A 35 -2.12 6.15 1.20
CA CYS A 35 -1.73 5.63 2.52
C CYS A 35 -1.56 6.72 3.60
N GLY A 36 -1.37 7.98 3.21
CA GLY A 36 -1.06 9.06 4.13
C GLY A 36 0.38 8.94 4.65
N VAL A 37 0.55 8.48 5.89
CA VAL A 37 1.87 8.47 6.58
C VAL A 37 2.54 7.09 6.61
N GLY A 38 2.03 6.10 5.88
CA GLY A 38 2.68 4.78 5.78
C GLY A 38 2.33 3.78 6.89
N ASN A 39 1.36 4.05 7.77
CA ASN A 39 1.07 3.18 8.93
C ASN A 39 0.58 1.78 8.50
N VAL A 40 -0.37 1.74 7.57
CA VAL A 40 -0.90 0.47 7.02
C VAL A 40 0.21 -0.27 6.30
N LEU A 41 0.97 0.43 5.45
CA LEU A 41 2.10 -0.09 4.69
C LEU A 41 3.14 -0.80 5.58
N ALA A 42 3.56 -0.13 6.65
CA ALA A 42 4.57 -0.64 7.58
C ALA A 42 4.05 -1.82 8.37
N GLN A 43 2.82 -1.73 8.90
CA GLN A 43 2.24 -2.81 9.67
C GLN A 43 2.01 -4.06 8.80
N PHE A 44 1.53 -3.89 7.56
CA PHE A 44 1.35 -5.00 6.63
C PHE A 44 2.68 -5.72 6.33
N ALA A 45 3.76 -4.97 6.13
CA ALA A 45 5.08 -5.54 5.90
C ALA A 45 5.64 -6.29 7.12
N ILE A 46 5.33 -5.82 8.33
CA ILE A 46 5.74 -6.44 9.60
C ILE A 46 4.94 -7.71 9.89
N GLU A 47 3.63 -7.70 9.64
CA GLU A 47 2.73 -8.81 9.98
C GLU A 47 2.71 -9.94 8.94
N THR A 48 3.33 -9.74 7.77
CA THR A 48 3.24 -10.69 6.65
C THR A 48 4.60 -11.05 6.05
N ALA A 49 4.60 -12.12 5.26
CA ALA A 49 5.77 -12.54 4.49
C ALA A 49 5.95 -11.78 3.16
N ILE A 50 5.18 -10.69 2.92
CA ILE A 50 5.17 -9.93 1.66
C ILE A 50 6.58 -9.59 1.15
N GLY A 51 6.79 -9.62 -0.16
CA GLY A 51 8.06 -9.25 -0.79
C GLY A 51 8.27 -7.75 -0.84
N ALA A 52 7.24 -7.02 -1.25
CA ALA A 52 7.25 -5.56 -1.34
C ALA A 52 5.94 -4.96 -0.82
N SER A 53 6.06 -3.85 -0.10
CA SER A 53 4.93 -3.06 0.39
C SER A 53 5.07 -1.65 -0.17
N ILE A 54 4.21 -1.28 -1.11
CA ILE A 54 4.33 -0.08 -1.94
C ILE A 54 3.23 0.92 -1.59
N GLU A 55 3.60 2.19 -1.45
CA GLU A 55 2.70 3.31 -1.24
C GLU A 55 2.72 4.26 -2.44
N ILE A 56 1.53 4.74 -2.82
CA ILE A 56 1.34 5.91 -3.68
C ILE A 56 0.58 6.98 -2.89
N GLU A 57 1.18 8.15 -2.68
CA GLU A 57 0.55 9.28 -2.00
C GLU A 57 0.89 10.59 -2.72
N VAL A 58 -0.15 11.40 -2.99
CA VAL A 58 -0.03 12.64 -3.75
C VAL A 58 0.61 13.77 -2.92
N ARG A 59 0.44 13.72 -1.60
CA ARG A 59 1.00 14.67 -0.64
C ARG A 59 2.44 14.33 -0.32
N GLN A 60 3.36 14.93 -1.05
CA GLN A 60 4.81 14.66 -0.98
C GLN A 60 5.37 14.74 0.45
N GLU A 61 4.88 15.68 1.25
CA GLU A 61 5.30 15.88 2.64
C GLU A 61 5.02 14.66 3.52
N LEU A 62 3.95 13.91 3.22
CA LEU A 62 3.59 12.70 3.94
C LEU A 62 4.39 11.48 3.50
N VAL A 63 5.08 11.55 2.36
CA VAL A 63 6.01 10.50 1.90
C VAL A 63 7.42 10.77 2.42
N HIS A 64 7.90 12.00 2.32
CA HIS A 64 9.28 12.33 2.64
C HIS A 64 9.61 12.25 4.14
N GLN A 65 8.68 12.64 5.02
CA GLN A 65 8.90 12.61 6.47
C GLN A 65 9.01 11.16 7.01
N PRO A 66 8.11 10.22 6.65
CA PRO A 66 8.22 8.83 7.09
C PRO A 66 9.45 8.11 6.54
N GLN A 67 9.86 8.35 5.29
CA GLN A 67 11.05 7.72 4.70
C GLN A 67 12.31 7.89 5.58
N GLN A 68 12.51 9.09 6.13
CA GLN A 68 13.65 9.37 7.02
C GLN A 68 13.57 8.62 8.36
N SER A 69 12.35 8.42 8.85
CA SER A 69 12.09 7.69 10.10
C SER A 69 12.25 6.19 9.90
N ILE A 70 11.74 5.67 8.79
CA ILE A 70 11.83 4.25 8.40
C ILE A 70 13.29 3.82 8.25
N ALA A 71 14.12 4.62 7.57
CA ALA A 71 15.54 4.32 7.40
C ALA A 71 16.28 4.11 8.73
N ARG A 72 15.85 4.77 9.82
CA ARG A 72 16.43 4.59 11.17
C ARG A 72 15.91 3.35 11.87
N LEU A 73 14.72 2.88 11.50
CA LEU A 73 14.04 1.74 12.14
C LEU A 73 14.35 0.40 11.46
N THR A 74 14.82 0.39 10.22
CA THR A 74 15.15 -0.83 9.47
C THR A 74 16.17 -1.73 10.18
N ALA A 75 17.13 -1.14 10.90
CA ALA A 75 18.10 -1.89 11.70
C ALA A 75 17.44 -2.71 12.83
N ARG A 76 16.33 -2.21 13.38
CA ARG A 76 15.56 -2.89 14.43
C ARG A 76 14.44 -3.77 13.86
N TRP A 77 13.87 -3.35 12.74
CA TRP A 77 12.74 -3.99 12.09
C TRP A 77 13.10 -4.26 10.63
N GLY A 78 13.74 -5.41 10.38
CA GLY A 78 14.20 -5.78 9.04
C GLY A 78 13.08 -5.81 7.99
N ALA A 79 11.83 -6.06 8.40
CA ALA A 79 10.66 -5.99 7.52
C ALA A 79 10.46 -4.61 6.86
N LEU A 80 10.97 -3.53 7.48
CA LEU A 80 10.81 -2.18 6.94
C LEU A 80 11.65 -1.93 5.68
N THR A 81 12.61 -2.80 5.33
CA THR A 81 13.36 -2.70 4.07
C THR A 81 12.52 -3.01 2.84
N LYS A 82 11.33 -3.60 3.04
CA LYS A 82 10.36 -3.95 1.98
C LYS A 82 9.52 -2.76 1.52
N LEU A 83 9.60 -1.63 2.22
CA LEU A 83 8.74 -0.47 1.97
C LEU A 83 9.28 0.35 0.81
N GLN A 84 8.40 0.69 -0.12
CA GLN A 84 8.68 1.62 -1.22
C GLN A 84 7.59 2.67 -1.23
N MET A 85 7.96 3.96 -1.24
CA MET A 85 6.99 5.04 -1.14
C MET A 85 7.19 6.03 -2.28
N PHE A 86 6.12 6.30 -3.02
CA PHE A 86 6.14 7.12 -4.22
C PHE A 86 5.27 8.37 -4.05
N PRO A 87 5.86 9.58 -4.07
CA PRO A 87 5.12 10.82 -4.02
C PRO A 87 4.51 11.12 -5.39
N ALA A 88 3.39 10.46 -5.70
CA ALA A 88 2.78 10.44 -7.03
C ALA A 88 1.25 10.45 -6.96
N ASP A 89 0.65 10.88 -8.06
CA ASP A 89 -0.79 10.80 -8.26
C ASP A 89 -1.13 9.53 -9.05
N VAL A 90 -1.88 8.62 -8.42
CA VAL A 90 -2.28 7.34 -9.01
C VAL A 90 -3.00 7.49 -10.35
N ARG A 91 -3.66 8.63 -10.59
CA ARG A 91 -4.38 8.91 -11.85
C ARG A 91 -3.45 9.05 -13.06
N HIS A 92 -2.15 9.19 -12.83
CA HIS A 92 -1.13 9.32 -13.87
C HIS A 92 -0.18 8.12 -13.91
N LEU A 93 -0.53 7.01 -13.27
CA LEU A 93 0.28 5.81 -13.18
C LEU A 93 -0.47 4.62 -13.78
N ASP A 94 0.21 3.85 -14.64
CA ASP A 94 -0.32 2.59 -15.17
C ASP A 94 -0.02 1.46 -14.18
N ILE A 95 -0.73 1.46 -13.04
CA ILE A 95 -0.46 0.54 -11.92
C ILE A 95 -0.69 -0.93 -12.29
N SER A 96 -1.49 -1.21 -13.31
CA SER A 96 -1.76 -2.57 -13.78
C SER A 96 -0.59 -3.23 -14.52
N VAL A 97 0.33 -2.43 -15.09
CA VAL A 97 1.35 -2.94 -16.03
C VAL A 97 2.77 -2.51 -15.70
N ILE A 98 2.97 -1.38 -15.00
CA ILE A 98 4.31 -0.86 -14.72
C ILE A 98 4.82 -1.40 -13.38
N THR A 99 5.99 -2.05 -13.40
CA THR A 99 6.76 -2.36 -12.19
C THR A 99 7.27 -1.05 -11.54
N PRO A 100 7.16 -0.88 -10.21
CA PRO A 100 6.81 -1.91 -9.22
C PRO A 100 5.31 -1.99 -8.85
N PHE A 101 4.44 -1.23 -9.51
CA PHE A 101 3.03 -1.07 -9.13
C PHE A 101 2.13 -2.25 -9.49
N ALA A 102 2.58 -3.14 -10.39
CA ALA A 102 1.91 -4.40 -10.73
C ALA A 102 1.84 -5.36 -9.52
N ALA A 103 0.93 -5.06 -8.60
CA ALA A 103 0.77 -5.70 -7.30
C ALA A 103 -0.21 -6.89 -7.33
N THR A 104 -0.03 -7.84 -6.41
CA THR A 104 -0.95 -8.98 -6.24
C THR A 104 -2.06 -8.67 -5.23
N ILE A 105 -1.85 -7.66 -4.38
CA ILE A 105 -2.82 -7.20 -3.38
C ILE A 105 -2.90 -5.69 -3.45
N VAL A 106 -4.07 -5.15 -3.77
CA VAL A 106 -4.32 -3.70 -3.82
C VAL A 106 -5.26 -3.30 -2.70
N PHE A 107 -4.88 -2.27 -1.96
CA PHE A 107 -5.68 -1.64 -0.92
C PHE A 107 -5.81 -0.14 -1.20
N ALA A 108 -7.02 0.39 -1.01
CA ALA A 108 -7.28 1.82 -1.07
C ALA A 108 -8.36 2.17 -0.04
N ASN A 109 -8.02 3.01 0.94
CA ASN A 109 -9.05 3.60 1.79
C ASN A 109 -9.74 4.76 1.06
N ASN A 110 -10.66 4.41 0.18
CA ASN A 110 -11.23 5.33 -0.78
C ASN A 110 -12.43 6.15 -0.26
N VAL A 111 -12.67 6.17 1.06
CA VAL A 111 -13.82 6.86 1.70
C VAL A 111 -13.93 8.34 1.30
N ARG A 112 -12.82 8.98 0.93
CA ARG A 112 -12.78 10.40 0.52
C ARG A 112 -12.29 10.62 -0.91
N PHE A 113 -12.15 9.57 -1.71
CA PHE A 113 -11.70 9.73 -3.09
C PHE A 113 -12.81 10.31 -3.95
N GLU A 114 -12.43 11.19 -4.89
CA GLU A 114 -13.36 11.64 -5.92
C GLU A 114 -13.81 10.44 -6.78
N PRO A 115 -15.06 10.45 -7.29
CA PRO A 115 -15.56 9.36 -8.14
C PRO A 115 -14.66 9.06 -9.35
N THR A 116 -14.04 10.09 -9.93
CA THR A 116 -13.09 9.98 -11.05
C THR A 116 -11.87 9.17 -10.67
N THR A 117 -11.28 9.43 -9.49
CA THR A 117 -10.15 8.65 -8.95
C THR A 117 -10.55 7.19 -8.69
N ASN A 118 -11.74 6.96 -8.13
CA ASN A 118 -12.24 5.60 -7.89
C ASN A 118 -12.40 4.81 -9.19
N ASN A 119 -13.02 5.40 -10.22
CA ASN A 119 -13.23 4.74 -11.49
C ASN A 119 -11.90 4.32 -12.14
N LEU A 120 -10.89 5.21 -12.13
CA LEU A 120 -9.56 4.90 -12.65
C LEU A 120 -8.90 3.74 -11.90
N ILE A 121 -8.96 3.74 -10.56
CA ILE A 121 -8.41 2.62 -9.75
C ILE A 121 -9.16 1.31 -10.07
N TYR A 122 -10.48 1.35 -10.23
CA TYR A 122 -11.26 0.16 -10.57
C TYR A 122 -10.93 -0.38 -11.96
N ASP A 123 -10.76 0.50 -12.95
CA ASP A 123 -10.36 0.10 -14.31
C ASP A 123 -8.99 -0.58 -14.29
N GLU A 124 -7.99 0.00 -13.62
CA GLU A 124 -6.66 -0.57 -13.46
C GLU A 124 -6.68 -1.94 -12.76
N VAL A 125 -7.36 -2.04 -11.61
CA VAL A 125 -7.47 -3.30 -10.86
C VAL A 125 -8.19 -4.37 -11.68
N PHE A 126 -9.18 -3.99 -12.49
CA PHE A 126 -9.86 -4.91 -13.39
C PHE A 126 -8.94 -5.49 -14.46
N PHE A 127 -7.98 -4.72 -14.97
CA PHE A 127 -6.96 -5.23 -15.89
C PHE A 127 -6.00 -6.22 -15.22
N MET A 128 -5.64 -5.99 -13.94
CA MET A 128 -4.74 -6.87 -13.18
C MET A 128 -5.31 -8.29 -13.00
N VAL A 129 -6.64 -8.42 -12.85
CA VAL A 129 -7.30 -9.74 -12.70
C VAL A 129 -7.30 -10.55 -14.01
N LYS A 130 -7.09 -9.90 -15.15
CA LYS A 130 -7.14 -10.54 -16.47
C LYS A 130 -5.78 -10.91 -17.06
N ALA A 131 -4.68 -10.47 -16.43
CA ALA A 131 -3.31 -10.75 -16.85
C ALA A 131 -2.84 -12.13 -16.34
#